data_AF-A0A822J1V2-F1
#
_entry.id   AF-A0A822J1V2-F1
#
_cell.length_a   1.000
_cell.length_b   1.000
_cell.length_c   1.000
_cell.angle_alpha   90.00
_cell.angle_beta   90.00
_cell.angle_gamma   90.00
#
_symmetry.space_group_name_H-M   'P 1'
#
loop_
_entity.id
_entity.type
_entity.pdbx_description
1 polymer ?
#
loop_
_entity_poly.entity_id
_entity_poly.type
_entity_poly.pdbx_seq_one_letter_code
_entity_poly.pdbx_strand_id
1 'polypeptide(L)'
;MSLDETNRDINKFANIFGEISGNVTIGKLFPSYFQADFSGSGKRKEITYLLNKYKDNPKELLYIVQEIITNHNSFTAKNITTINESLISLNLKVDPETNKVEIIKIPIHDAEMVLKNIATEIPIRFEDILPSAIIQNAKTMAQAYMIIYCLENTLRLFIDNISIEKFGSNYWNSLNIPKELKDKVESRKKQEQKNLFHSLRGEKELFYLDMDDLGRVIEQNWEVFKKYLPNLPFIRQRIIEITITRNFVAHNGTISEEDYNRILLYYKDILKQTGPLPTKS
;
A
#
# COMPACT_ATOMS: atom_id res chain seq x y z
N MET A 1 0.77 -3.92 13.92
CA MET A 1 0.73 -3.31 15.26
C MET A 1 -0.62 -2.69 15.48
N SER A 2 -1.08 -2.65 16.73
CA SER A 2 -2.38 -2.08 17.06
C SER A 2 -2.30 -0.54 17.11
N LEU A 3 -3.44 0.14 16.90
CA LEU A 3 -3.57 1.59 17.08
C LEU A 3 -3.18 2.03 18.51
N ASP A 4 -3.40 1.17 19.50
CA ASP A 4 -3.09 1.43 20.91
C ASP A 4 -1.59 1.47 21.18
N GLU A 5 -0.80 0.60 20.55
CA GLU A 5 0.67 0.63 20.64
C GLU A 5 1.23 1.93 20.07
N THR A 6 0.71 2.36 18.93
CA THR A 6 1.17 3.59 18.25
C THR A 6 0.87 4.83 19.08
N ASN A 7 -0.33 4.91 19.66
CA ASN A 7 -0.70 6.03 20.53
C ASN A 7 0.14 6.08 21.81
N ARG A 8 0.46 4.92 22.39
CA ARG A 8 1.33 4.83 23.58
C ARG A 8 2.73 5.36 23.28
N ASP A 9 3.31 4.93 22.18
CA ASP A 9 4.69 5.27 21.81
C ASP A 9 4.80 6.74 21.36
N ILE A 10 3.81 7.28 20.64
CA ILE A 10 3.68 8.73 20.37
C ILE A 10 3.65 9.53 21.68
N ASN A 11 2.87 9.09 22.66
CA ASN A 11 2.80 9.76 23.95
C ASN A 11 4.13 9.67 24.71
N LYS A 12 4.83 8.53 24.64
CA LYS A 12 6.16 8.36 25.24
C LYS A 12 7.17 9.33 24.61
N PHE A 13 7.20 9.44 23.27
CA PHE A 13 8.06 10.39 22.57
C PHE A 13 7.72 11.84 22.97
N ALA A 14 6.44 12.20 22.95
CA ALA A 14 5.98 13.53 23.33
C ALA A 14 6.30 13.91 24.79
N ASN A 15 6.45 12.94 25.70
CA ASN A 15 6.88 13.20 27.07
C ASN A 15 8.37 13.56 27.14
N ILE A 16 9.22 12.76 26.48
CA ILE A 16 10.67 12.96 26.44
C ILE A 16 11.03 14.38 25.97
N PHE A 17 10.29 14.88 24.98
CA PHE A 17 10.51 16.18 24.36
C PHE A 17 9.51 17.26 24.82
N GLY A 18 8.59 16.93 25.73
CA GLY A 18 7.56 17.84 26.24
C GLY A 18 7.83 18.36 27.65
N GLU A 19 8.74 17.74 28.40
CA GLU A 19 8.95 17.99 29.84
C GLU A 19 10.02 19.05 30.19
N ILE A 20 10.80 19.56 29.23
CA ILE A 20 11.95 20.44 29.52
C ILE A 20 11.77 21.87 28.96
N SER A 21 12.21 22.86 29.75
CA SER A 21 12.41 24.25 29.34
C SER A 21 13.48 24.35 28.24
N GLY A 22 13.11 24.89 27.08
CA GLY A 22 13.99 25.03 25.92
C GLY A 22 13.19 25.46 24.68
N ASN A 23 13.72 26.33 23.84
CA ASN A 23 13.03 26.75 22.62
C ASN A 23 13.32 25.75 21.51
N VAL A 24 12.30 25.08 20.98
CA VAL A 24 12.42 24.37 19.70
C VAL A 24 11.74 25.22 18.65
N THR A 25 12.47 25.60 17.61
CA THR A 25 11.89 26.26 16.46
C THR A 25 12.01 25.30 15.29
N ILE A 26 10.91 24.67 14.88
CA ILE A 26 10.91 23.87 13.65
C ILE A 26 10.76 24.85 12.48
N GLY A 27 11.79 24.94 11.63
CA GLY A 27 11.80 25.80 10.46
C GLY A 27 10.67 25.48 9.47
N LYS A 28 10.25 26.50 8.70
CA LYS A 28 9.13 26.44 7.73
C LYS A 28 9.10 25.14 6.93
N LEU A 29 7.99 24.41 7.07
CA LEU A 29 7.63 23.26 6.26
C LEU A 29 7.47 23.64 4.79
N PHE A 30 7.79 22.70 3.88
CA PHE A 30 7.46 22.71 2.45
C PHE A 30 5.96 23.09 2.21
N PRO A 31 5.53 23.48 0.99
CA PRO A 31 4.62 24.61 0.68
C PRO A 31 3.20 24.61 1.29
N SER A 32 2.83 23.62 2.10
CA SER A 32 1.71 23.70 3.04
C SER A 32 2.16 24.33 4.37
N TYR A 33 1.99 25.65 4.44
CA TYR A 33 2.18 26.53 5.60
C TYR A 33 1.88 25.88 6.97
N PHE A 34 2.92 25.67 7.79
CA PHE A 34 2.75 25.50 9.23
C PHE A 34 3.98 26.06 9.96
N GLN A 35 3.75 26.98 10.90
CA GLN A 35 4.70 27.44 11.91
C GLN A 35 4.22 26.85 13.24
N ALA A 36 4.97 25.92 13.83
CA ALA A 36 4.78 25.57 15.24
C ALA A 36 5.79 26.35 16.06
N ASP A 37 5.26 27.22 16.93
CA ASP A 37 6.03 27.90 17.94
C ASP A 37 5.99 27.07 19.23
N PHE A 38 7.05 26.31 19.51
CA PHE A 38 7.14 25.52 20.74
C PHE A 38 7.51 26.39 21.96
N SER A 39 7.47 27.72 21.87
CA SER A 39 7.71 28.64 22.99
C SER A 39 6.48 28.77 23.90
N GLY A 40 6.12 27.70 24.61
CA GLY A 40 5.03 27.76 25.59
C GLY A 40 4.64 26.44 26.28
N SER A 41 3.67 26.52 27.20
CA SER A 41 3.05 25.38 27.90
C SER A 41 2.08 24.63 26.99
N GLY A 42 2.61 23.97 25.96
CA GLY A 42 1.82 23.27 24.94
C GLY A 42 2.57 22.20 24.15
N LYS A 43 3.90 22.16 24.23
CA LYS A 43 4.79 21.32 23.40
C LYS A 43 4.38 19.86 23.30
N ARG A 44 4.08 19.21 24.44
CA ARG A 44 3.64 17.81 24.46
C ARG A 44 2.43 17.60 23.56
N LYS A 45 1.43 18.47 23.64
CA LYS A 45 0.20 18.38 22.83
C LYS A 45 0.50 18.59 21.34
N GLU A 46 1.41 19.51 21.02
CA GLU A 46 1.80 19.81 19.64
C GLU A 46 2.61 18.67 19.00
N ILE A 47 3.59 18.11 19.72
CA ILE A 47 4.34 16.92 19.28
C ILE A 47 3.38 15.75 19.07
N THR A 48 2.50 15.47 20.04
CA THR A 48 1.48 14.43 19.90
C THR A 48 0.58 14.67 18.69
N TYR A 49 0.16 15.91 18.43
CA TYR A 49 -0.66 16.27 17.26
C TYR A 49 0.09 16.03 15.94
N LEU A 50 1.33 16.49 15.82
CA LEU A 50 2.14 16.34 14.61
C LEU A 50 2.42 14.88 14.27
N LEU A 51 2.85 14.10 15.27
CA LEU A 51 3.11 12.67 15.07
C LEU A 51 1.83 11.94 14.68
N ASN A 52 0.68 12.25 15.29
CA ASN A 52 -0.59 11.64 14.90
C ASN A 52 -1.05 12.04 13.49
N LYS A 53 -0.82 13.30 13.10
CA LYS A 53 -1.21 13.82 11.78
C LYS A 53 -0.40 13.18 10.65
N TYR A 54 0.88 12.91 10.88
CA TYR A 54 1.82 12.44 9.85
C TYR A 54 2.31 11.00 10.05
N LYS A 55 1.76 10.22 10.99
CA LYS A 55 2.16 8.82 11.25
C LYS A 55 2.12 7.92 10.01
N ASP A 56 1.25 8.23 9.06
CA ASP A 56 1.09 7.47 7.81
C ASP A 56 1.91 8.05 6.64
N ASN A 57 2.72 9.09 6.89
CA ASN A 57 3.64 9.70 5.92
C ASN A 57 5.10 9.60 6.43
N PRO A 58 5.83 8.52 6.07
CA PRO A 58 7.18 8.23 6.55
C PRO A 58 8.20 9.33 6.29
N LYS A 59 8.10 10.06 5.16
CA LYS A 59 9.03 11.16 4.82
C LYS A 59 8.84 12.35 5.75
N GLU A 60 7.59 12.76 5.95
CA GLU A 60 7.25 13.87 6.86
C GLU A 60 7.57 13.50 8.31
N LEU A 61 7.28 12.26 8.71
CA LEU A 61 7.53 11.79 10.06
C LEU A 61 9.03 11.71 10.37
N LEU A 62 9.84 11.19 9.44
CA LEU A 62 11.30 11.19 9.53
C LEU A 62 11.84 12.60 9.74
N TYR A 63 11.38 13.56 8.92
CA TYR A 63 11.80 14.96 9.02
C TYR A 63 11.39 15.60 10.36
N ILE A 64 10.12 15.46 10.77
CA ILE A 64 9.60 16.01 12.03
C ILE A 64 10.41 15.48 13.22
N VAL A 65 10.66 14.17 13.26
CA VAL A 65 11.42 13.54 14.34
C VAL A 65 12.88 13.97 14.31
N GLN A 66 13.50 14.09 13.13
CA GLN A 66 14.86 14.60 12.98
C GLN A 66 14.99 16.04 13.49
N GLU A 67 14.04 16.91 13.16
CA GLU A 67 14.05 18.31 13.61
C GLU A 67 13.88 18.41 15.13
N ILE A 68 12.99 17.62 15.73
CA ILE A 68 12.81 17.60 17.19
C ILE A 68 14.10 17.15 17.88
N ILE A 69 14.73 16.08 17.39
CA ILE A 69 15.97 15.55 17.96
C ILE A 69 17.13 16.54 17.81
N THR A 70 17.25 17.19 16.66
CA THR A 70 18.36 18.11 16.37
C THR A 70 18.28 19.39 17.20
N ASN A 71 17.07 19.87 17.49
CA ASN A 71 16.86 21.17 18.11
C ASN A 71 16.47 21.11 19.60
N HIS A 72 16.25 19.93 20.19
CA HIS A 72 15.81 19.80 21.59
C HIS A 72 16.91 19.28 22.51
N ASN A 73 17.19 20.02 23.59
CA ASN A 73 18.22 19.69 24.59
C ASN A 73 18.01 18.34 25.33
N SER A 74 16.79 17.78 25.25
CA SER A 74 16.51 16.44 25.79
C SER A 74 17.26 15.35 25.05
N PHE A 75 17.69 15.57 23.81
CA PHE A 75 18.40 14.53 23.06
C PHE A 75 19.84 14.37 23.59
N THR A 76 20.17 13.17 24.08
CA THR A 76 21.52 12.84 24.57
C THR A 76 21.88 11.40 24.24
N ALA A 77 23.16 11.07 24.12
CA ALA A 77 23.59 9.68 23.90
C ALA A 77 23.03 8.69 24.94
N LYS A 78 22.74 9.16 26.17
CA LYS A 78 22.23 8.34 27.28
C LYS A 78 20.76 7.94 27.14
N ASN A 79 19.96 8.66 26.35
CA ASN A 79 18.52 8.39 26.21
C ASN A 79 18.10 7.94 24.81
N ILE A 80 19.06 7.70 23.89
CA ILE A 80 18.80 7.17 22.55
C ILE A 80 17.99 5.88 22.60
N THR A 81 18.30 4.95 23.52
CA THR A 81 17.53 3.71 23.68
C THR A 81 16.06 3.99 23.99
N THR A 82 15.79 4.87 24.96
CA THR A 82 14.43 5.24 25.36
C THR A 82 13.68 5.96 24.24
N ILE A 83 14.38 6.79 23.45
CA ILE A 83 13.83 7.46 22.28
C ILE A 83 13.49 6.44 21.20
N ASN A 84 14.39 5.50 20.90
CA ASN A 84 14.17 4.45 19.92
C ASN A 84 12.96 3.58 20.30
N GLU A 85 12.81 3.21 21.57
CA GLU A 85 11.62 2.51 22.05
C GLU A 85 10.31 3.27 21.79
N SER A 86 10.34 4.61 21.75
CA SER A 86 9.16 5.44 21.43
C SER A 86 8.95 5.69 19.93
N LEU A 87 9.91 5.29 19.10
CA LEU A 87 9.86 5.46 17.64
C LEU A 87 9.59 4.16 16.89
N ILE A 88 9.70 2.99 17.55
CA ILE A 88 9.45 1.68 16.94
C ILE A 88 8.05 1.63 16.30
N SER A 89 7.00 2.12 16.98
CA SER A 89 5.66 2.11 16.40
C SER A 89 5.49 3.01 15.18
N LEU A 90 6.31 4.05 15.11
CA LEU A 90 6.38 5.01 14.02
C LEU A 90 7.30 4.54 12.91
N ASN A 91 7.86 3.32 13.04
CA ASN A 91 8.77 2.73 12.07
C ASN A 91 10.04 3.56 11.87
N LEU A 92 10.49 4.23 12.93
CA LEU A 92 11.68 5.07 12.96
C LEU A 92 12.66 4.61 14.06
N LYS A 93 13.95 4.87 13.86
CA LYS A 93 15.00 4.74 14.88
C LYS A 93 15.99 5.88 14.72
N VAL A 94 16.70 6.21 15.78
CA VAL A 94 17.87 7.08 15.78
C VAL A 94 19.09 6.19 15.74
N ASP A 95 19.96 6.45 14.78
CA ASP A 95 21.28 5.85 14.69
C ASP A 95 22.17 6.42 15.82
N PRO A 96 22.74 5.57 16.68
CA PRO A 96 23.47 6.00 17.87
C PRO A 96 24.84 6.64 17.56
N GLU A 97 25.40 6.42 16.36
CA GLU A 97 26.71 6.94 15.97
C GLU A 97 26.58 8.29 15.25
N THR A 98 25.56 8.43 14.41
CA THR A 98 25.35 9.60 13.55
C THR A 98 24.27 10.56 14.07
N ASN A 99 23.49 10.16 15.06
CA ASN A 99 22.31 10.87 15.58
C ASN A 99 21.25 11.17 14.50
N LYS A 100 21.28 10.45 13.37
CA LYS A 100 20.30 10.58 12.30
C LYS A 100 19.10 9.68 12.57
N VAL A 101 17.94 10.15 12.19
CA VAL A 101 16.71 9.36 12.21
C VAL A 101 16.65 8.55 10.91
N GLU A 102 16.34 7.26 11.04
CA GLU A 102 16.24 6.28 9.96
C GLU A 102 14.92 5.52 10.05
N ILE A 103 14.47 4.98 8.93
CA ILE A 103 13.28 4.13 8.87
C ILE A 103 13.65 2.67 9.14
N ILE A 104 12.95 2.00 10.07
CA ILE A 104 13.25 0.62 10.50
C ILE A 104 12.88 -0.38 9.39
N LYS A 105 11.68 -0.26 8.83
CA LYS A 105 11.19 -1.07 7.71
C LYS A 105 10.78 -0.15 6.59
N ILE A 106 11.38 -0.29 5.43
CA ILE A 106 11.00 0.51 4.27
C ILE A 106 9.50 0.25 3.97
N PRO A 107 8.62 1.27 4.02
CA PRO A 107 7.27 1.13 3.51
C PRO A 107 7.39 0.63 2.08
N ILE A 108 6.79 -0.52 1.80
CA ILE A 108 6.79 -1.17 0.49
C ILE A 108 6.27 -0.22 -0.61
N HIS A 109 5.52 0.82 -0.23
CA HIS A 109 4.98 1.83 -1.12
C HIS A 109 5.98 2.89 -1.61
N ASP A 110 7.19 2.98 -1.04
CA ASP A 110 8.20 3.93 -1.50
C ASP A 110 9.36 3.21 -2.20
N ALA A 111 9.08 2.70 -3.40
CA ALA A 111 10.07 2.06 -4.26
C ALA A 111 11.30 2.96 -4.48
N GLU A 112 11.14 4.29 -4.50
CA GLU A 112 12.27 5.22 -4.57
C GLU A 112 13.16 5.13 -3.31
N MET A 113 12.57 4.91 -2.14
CA MET A 113 13.34 4.76 -0.91
C MET A 113 14.06 3.42 -0.83
N VAL A 114 13.44 2.33 -1.30
CA VAL A 114 14.13 1.02 -1.44
C VAL A 114 15.35 1.17 -2.34
N LEU A 115 15.18 1.80 -3.50
CA LEU A 115 16.26 2.03 -4.45
C LEU A 115 17.34 2.94 -3.86
N LYS A 116 16.97 4.01 -3.15
CA LYS A 116 17.96 4.87 -2.47
C LYS A 116 18.77 4.12 -1.42
N ASN A 117 18.15 3.24 -0.64
CA ASN A 117 18.85 2.46 0.38
C ASN A 117 19.83 1.45 -0.25
N ILE A 118 19.43 0.79 -1.34
CA ILE A 118 20.37 -0.06 -2.10
C ILE A 118 21.55 0.78 -2.62
N ALA A 119 21.31 1.99 -3.10
CA ALA A 119 22.35 2.93 -3.55
C ALA A 119 23.22 3.51 -2.41
N THR A 120 22.82 3.35 -1.14
CA THR A 120 23.67 3.69 0.01
C THR A 120 24.61 2.54 0.38
N GLU A 121 24.19 1.29 0.19
CA GLU A 121 25.03 0.10 0.42
C GLU A 121 26.02 -0.15 -0.72
N ILE A 122 25.59 0.17 -1.95
CA ILE A 122 26.41 0.10 -3.16
C ILE A 122 26.51 1.52 -3.70
N PRO A 123 27.69 2.15 -3.77
CA PRO A 123 27.87 3.57 -4.09
C PRO A 123 27.67 3.87 -5.59
N ILE A 124 26.60 3.32 -6.17
CA ILE A 124 26.20 3.50 -7.56
C ILE A 124 24.73 3.88 -7.53
N ARG A 125 24.42 5.07 -8.06
CA ARG A 125 23.03 5.50 -8.13
C ARG A 125 22.39 4.92 -9.39
N PHE A 126 21.13 4.53 -9.29
CA PHE A 126 20.38 4.06 -10.46
C PHE A 126 20.31 5.12 -11.57
N GLU A 127 20.28 6.42 -11.20
CA GLU A 127 20.33 7.52 -12.16
C GLU A 127 21.64 7.59 -12.95
N ASP A 128 22.72 6.98 -12.43
CA ASP A 128 24.03 6.95 -13.09
C ASP A 128 24.14 5.76 -14.07
N ILE A 129 23.29 4.73 -13.93
CA ILE A 129 23.33 3.51 -14.74
C ILE A 129 22.17 3.45 -15.76
N LEU A 130 21.00 3.97 -15.40
CA LEU A 130 19.79 3.88 -16.20
C LEU A 130 19.39 5.24 -16.78
N PRO A 131 19.01 5.29 -18.08
CA PRO A 131 18.41 6.48 -18.65
C PRO A 131 17.19 6.95 -17.84
N SER A 132 17.03 8.26 -17.70
CA SER A 132 15.91 8.88 -16.99
C SER A 132 14.54 8.40 -17.48
N ALA A 133 14.41 8.11 -18.77
CA ALA A 133 13.21 7.53 -19.37
C ALA A 133 12.85 6.15 -18.80
N ILE A 134 13.83 5.27 -18.55
CA ILE A 134 13.60 3.95 -17.96
C ILE A 134 13.12 4.09 -16.51
N ILE A 135 13.74 5.00 -15.75
CA ILE A 135 13.36 5.29 -14.37
C ILE A 135 11.94 5.85 -14.32
N GLN A 136 11.59 6.78 -15.21
CA GLN A 136 10.24 7.33 -15.29
C GLN A 136 9.20 6.26 -15.67
N ASN A 137 9.53 5.40 -16.63
CA ASN A 137 8.68 4.27 -17.01
C ASN A 137 8.45 3.32 -15.84
N ALA A 138 9.48 2.99 -15.06
CA ALA A 138 9.35 2.14 -13.88
C ALA A 138 8.39 2.75 -12.84
N LYS A 139 8.45 4.06 -12.61
CA LYS A 139 7.52 4.77 -11.71
C LYS A 139 6.07 4.68 -12.21
N THR A 140 5.85 4.94 -13.49
CA THR A 140 4.51 4.84 -14.09
C THR A 140 3.98 3.39 -14.04
N MET A 141 4.82 2.40 -14.31
CA MET A 141 4.40 0.99 -14.27
C MET A 141 4.11 0.51 -12.85
N ALA A 142 4.83 0.99 -11.84
CA ALA A 142 4.53 0.70 -10.44
C ALA A 142 3.14 1.22 -10.03
N GLN A 143 2.79 2.44 -10.48
CA GLN A 143 1.44 3.00 -10.28
C GLN A 143 0.38 2.21 -11.02
N ALA A 144 0.63 1.87 -12.30
CA ALA A 144 -0.30 1.06 -13.10
C ALA A 144 -0.54 -0.31 -12.44
N TYR A 145 0.52 -0.98 -12.00
CA TYR A 145 0.44 -2.27 -11.31
C TYR A 145 -0.43 -2.18 -10.05
N MET A 146 -0.27 -1.12 -9.24
CA MET A 146 -1.08 -0.92 -8.04
C MET A 146 -2.58 -0.85 -8.38
N ILE A 147 -2.95 -0.07 -9.40
CA ILE A 147 -4.36 0.09 -9.81
C ILE A 147 -4.92 -1.23 -10.35
N ILE A 148 -4.15 -1.93 -11.18
CA ILE A 148 -4.53 -3.23 -11.76
C ILE A 148 -4.71 -4.28 -10.67
N TYR A 149 -3.79 -4.33 -9.70
CA TYR A 149 -3.87 -5.23 -8.55
C TYR A 149 -5.14 -4.97 -7.73
N CYS A 150 -5.46 -3.70 -7.46
CA CYS A 150 -6.70 -3.33 -6.80
C CYS A 150 -7.92 -3.75 -7.61
N LEU A 151 -7.97 -3.45 -8.91
CA LEU A 151 -9.06 -3.81 -9.80
C LEU A 151 -9.33 -5.33 -9.82
N GLU A 152 -8.28 -6.14 -9.98
CA GLU A 152 -8.39 -7.59 -10.03
C GLU A 152 -8.97 -8.15 -8.72
N ASN A 153 -8.50 -7.63 -7.58
CA ASN A 153 -8.99 -8.05 -6.26
C ASN A 153 -10.39 -7.51 -5.95
N THR A 154 -10.76 -6.32 -6.43
CA THR A 154 -12.14 -5.82 -6.36
C THR A 154 -13.09 -6.78 -7.06
N LEU A 155 -12.73 -7.27 -8.26
CA LEU A 155 -13.54 -8.26 -8.98
C LEU A 155 -13.64 -9.58 -8.23
N ARG A 156 -12.53 -10.09 -7.67
CA ARG A 156 -12.55 -11.32 -6.84
C ARG A 156 -13.49 -11.18 -5.66
N LEU A 157 -13.35 -10.12 -4.88
CA LEU A 157 -14.15 -9.89 -3.69
C LEU A 157 -15.63 -9.61 -4.03
N PHE A 158 -15.90 -8.94 -5.15
CA PHE A 158 -17.26 -8.76 -5.66
C PHE A 158 -17.93 -10.11 -5.98
N ILE A 159 -17.26 -10.97 -6.75
CA ILE A 159 -17.77 -12.31 -7.08
C ILE A 159 -17.95 -13.14 -5.79
N ASP A 160 -16.97 -13.12 -4.91
CA ASP A 160 -16.97 -13.86 -3.64
C ASP A 160 -18.15 -13.47 -2.74
N ASN A 161 -18.31 -12.17 -2.47
CA ASN A 161 -19.35 -11.66 -1.58
C ASN A 161 -20.76 -12.00 -2.07
N ILE A 162 -21.04 -11.76 -3.36
CA ILE A 162 -22.36 -12.05 -3.94
C ILE A 162 -22.63 -13.54 -3.98
N SER A 163 -21.61 -14.35 -4.28
CA SER A 163 -21.78 -15.80 -4.34
C SER A 163 -22.01 -16.38 -2.94
N ILE A 164 -21.35 -15.85 -1.90
CA ILE A 164 -21.62 -16.20 -0.50
C ILE A 164 -23.05 -15.82 -0.10
N GLU A 165 -23.49 -14.60 -0.43
CA GLU A 165 -24.86 -14.14 -0.12
C GLU A 165 -25.91 -15.08 -0.73
N LYS A 166 -25.67 -15.56 -1.96
CA LYS A 166 -26.64 -16.37 -2.72
C LYS A 166 -26.58 -17.87 -2.42
N PHE A 167 -25.40 -18.43 -2.21
CA PHE A 167 -25.17 -19.88 -2.15
C PHE A 167 -24.46 -20.36 -0.88
N GLY A 168 -24.07 -19.46 0.02
CA GLY A 168 -23.32 -19.76 1.24
C GLY A 168 -21.82 -19.91 1.04
N SER A 169 -21.08 -20.29 2.09
CA SER A 169 -19.62 -20.34 2.09
C SER A 169 -19.01 -21.32 1.07
N ASN A 170 -19.74 -22.38 0.70
CA ASN A 170 -19.31 -23.39 -0.28
C ASN A 170 -19.82 -23.11 -1.71
N TYR A 171 -20.03 -21.83 -2.05
CA TYR A 171 -20.65 -21.39 -3.30
C TYR A 171 -19.93 -21.88 -4.57
N TRP A 172 -18.65 -22.22 -4.50
CA TRP A 172 -17.84 -22.55 -5.69
C TRP A 172 -18.49 -23.66 -6.54
N ASN A 173 -19.04 -24.69 -5.88
CA ASN A 173 -19.72 -25.79 -6.55
C ASN A 173 -21.11 -25.44 -7.09
N SER A 174 -21.69 -24.32 -6.63
CA SER A 174 -22.98 -23.79 -7.09
C SER A 174 -22.83 -22.85 -8.29
N LEU A 175 -21.64 -22.29 -8.52
CA LEU A 175 -21.36 -21.50 -9.72
C LEU A 175 -21.14 -22.41 -10.94
N ASN A 176 -21.66 -21.97 -12.09
CA ASN A 176 -21.33 -22.55 -13.38
C ASN A 176 -19.93 -22.09 -13.79
N ILE A 177 -18.92 -22.90 -13.45
CA ILE A 177 -17.51 -22.66 -13.80
C ILE A 177 -17.12 -23.59 -14.96
N PRO A 178 -16.61 -23.06 -16.09
CA PRO A 178 -16.10 -23.86 -17.19
C PRO A 178 -15.06 -24.88 -16.73
N LYS A 179 -15.07 -26.08 -17.32
CA LYS A 179 -14.17 -27.18 -16.93
C LYS A 179 -12.70 -26.76 -16.94
N GLU A 180 -12.27 -26.08 -17.99
CA GLU A 180 -10.90 -25.57 -18.11
C GLU A 180 -10.47 -24.62 -16.98
N LEU A 181 -11.40 -23.83 -16.42
CA LEU A 181 -11.10 -22.98 -15.27
C LEU A 181 -10.99 -23.79 -13.99
N LYS A 182 -11.83 -24.82 -13.81
CA LYS A 182 -11.70 -25.77 -12.69
C LYS A 182 -10.36 -26.50 -12.74
N ASP A 183 -10.01 -27.05 -13.89
CA ASP A 183 -8.75 -27.77 -14.12
C ASP A 183 -7.53 -26.85 -13.85
N LYS A 184 -7.63 -25.57 -14.25
CA LYS A 184 -6.60 -24.55 -13.97
C LYS A 184 -6.43 -24.28 -12.48
N VAL A 185 -7.54 -24.13 -11.73
CA VAL A 185 -7.51 -23.93 -10.27
C VAL A 185 -6.88 -25.14 -9.58
N GLU A 186 -7.31 -26.36 -9.92
CA GLU A 186 -6.79 -27.60 -9.34
C GLU A 186 -5.30 -27.78 -9.63
N SER A 187 -4.88 -27.55 -10.88
CA SER A 187 -3.48 -27.61 -11.30
C SER A 187 -2.60 -26.64 -10.51
N ARG A 188 -3.02 -25.38 -10.35
CA ARG A 188 -2.29 -24.37 -9.59
C ARG A 188 -2.23 -24.70 -8.10
N LYS A 189 -3.33 -25.16 -7.48
CA LYS A 189 -3.34 -25.65 -6.08
C LYS A 189 -2.34 -26.80 -5.88
N LYS A 190 -2.32 -27.77 -6.80
CA LYS A 190 -1.38 -28.91 -6.75
C LYS A 190 0.06 -28.46 -6.94
N GLN A 191 0.32 -27.45 -7.76
CA GLN A 191 1.65 -26.88 -7.95
C GLN A 191 2.14 -26.16 -6.68
N GLU A 192 1.29 -25.42 -5.99
CA GLU A 192 1.66 -24.74 -4.74
C GLU A 192 1.99 -25.73 -3.62
N GLN A 193 1.22 -26.82 -3.48
CA GLN A 193 1.53 -27.88 -2.52
C GLN A 193 2.92 -28.51 -2.72
N LYS A 194 3.45 -28.47 -3.95
CA LYS A 194 4.81 -28.94 -4.27
C LYS A 194 5.90 -27.90 -3.98
N ASN A 195 5.55 -26.61 -3.97
CA ASN A 195 6.50 -25.50 -3.89
C ASN A 195 6.29 -24.67 -2.62
N LEU A 196 6.39 -25.33 -1.46
CA LEU A 196 6.12 -24.74 -0.13
C LEU A 196 7.05 -23.57 0.25
N PHE A 197 8.13 -23.35 -0.49
CA PHE A 197 9.06 -22.23 -0.30
C PHE A 197 8.62 -20.94 -1.00
N HIS A 198 7.50 -20.96 -1.72
CA HIS A 198 6.88 -19.80 -2.36
C HIS A 198 5.57 -19.40 -1.68
N SER A 199 5.21 -18.13 -1.84
CA SER A 199 3.93 -17.61 -1.35
C SER A 199 2.74 -18.30 -2.02
N LEU A 200 1.69 -18.56 -1.25
CA LEU A 200 0.42 -19.07 -1.74
C LEU A 200 -0.39 -17.95 -2.41
N ARG A 201 -1.17 -18.28 -3.44
CA ARG A 201 -2.00 -17.29 -4.16
C ARG A 201 -3.22 -16.82 -3.36
N GLY A 202 -3.72 -17.66 -2.46
CA GLY A 202 -4.85 -17.36 -1.59
C GLY A 202 -5.61 -18.61 -1.16
N GLU A 203 -6.56 -18.43 -0.24
CA GLU A 203 -7.34 -19.53 0.33
C GLU A 203 -8.49 -19.98 -0.57
N LYS A 204 -9.05 -19.08 -1.38
CA LYS A 204 -10.25 -19.32 -2.21
C LYS A 204 -9.91 -19.54 -3.68
N GLU A 205 -10.77 -20.27 -4.38
CA GLU A 205 -10.61 -20.66 -5.79
C GLU A 205 -10.45 -19.45 -6.72
N LEU A 206 -11.14 -18.34 -6.45
CA LEU A 206 -11.05 -17.11 -7.25
C LEU A 206 -9.64 -16.51 -7.31
N PHE A 207 -8.78 -16.78 -6.32
CA PHE A 207 -7.38 -16.30 -6.30
C PHE A 207 -6.47 -17.10 -7.24
N TYR A 208 -6.94 -18.25 -7.72
CA TYR A 208 -6.24 -19.07 -8.71
C TYR A 208 -6.69 -18.75 -10.14
N LEU A 209 -7.62 -17.82 -10.33
CA LEU A 209 -8.09 -17.35 -11.63
C LEU A 209 -7.34 -16.07 -12.05
N ASP A 210 -7.11 -15.93 -13.36
CA ASP A 210 -6.56 -14.69 -13.94
C ASP A 210 -7.67 -13.68 -14.23
N MET A 211 -7.31 -12.43 -14.56
CA MET A 211 -8.28 -11.34 -14.75
C MET A 211 -9.40 -11.66 -15.75
N ASP A 212 -9.06 -12.21 -16.92
CA ASP A 212 -10.07 -12.59 -17.92
C ASP A 212 -11.00 -13.73 -17.44
N ASP A 213 -10.44 -14.69 -16.71
CA ASP A 213 -11.20 -15.80 -16.13
C ASP A 213 -12.30 -15.28 -15.19
N LEU A 214 -12.03 -14.22 -14.42
CA LEU A 214 -13.03 -13.59 -13.55
C LEU A 214 -14.22 -13.05 -14.35
N GLY A 215 -13.95 -12.44 -15.50
CA GLY A 215 -15.00 -12.05 -16.43
C GLY A 215 -15.83 -13.26 -16.87
N ARG A 216 -15.18 -14.39 -17.16
CA ARG A 216 -15.83 -15.63 -17.59
C ARG A 216 -16.72 -16.22 -16.53
N VAL A 217 -16.30 -16.16 -15.27
CA VAL A 217 -17.17 -16.50 -14.14
C VAL A 217 -18.41 -15.61 -14.11
N ILE A 218 -18.25 -14.29 -14.30
CA ILE A 218 -19.39 -13.35 -14.32
C ILE A 218 -20.36 -13.65 -15.46
N GLU A 219 -19.86 -13.89 -16.67
CA GLU A 219 -20.70 -14.19 -17.84
C GLU A 219 -21.48 -15.49 -17.69
N GLN A 220 -20.81 -16.57 -17.30
CA GLN A 220 -21.45 -17.88 -17.16
C GLN A 220 -22.50 -17.93 -16.05
N ASN A 221 -22.47 -16.93 -15.16
CA ASN A 221 -23.37 -16.78 -14.02
C ASN A 221 -24.08 -15.43 -14.06
N TRP A 222 -24.37 -14.89 -15.25
CA TRP A 222 -24.91 -13.53 -15.41
C TRP A 222 -26.18 -13.29 -14.58
N GLU A 223 -27.05 -14.29 -14.46
CA GLU A 223 -28.27 -14.25 -13.64
C GLU A 223 -28.01 -13.98 -12.14
N VAL A 224 -26.80 -14.27 -11.65
CA VAL A 224 -26.36 -13.94 -10.29
C VAL A 224 -25.96 -12.47 -10.17
N PHE A 225 -25.29 -11.94 -11.20
CA PHE A 225 -24.62 -10.63 -11.14
C PHE A 225 -25.40 -9.48 -11.79
N LYS A 226 -26.41 -9.77 -12.62
CA LYS A 226 -27.13 -8.77 -13.43
C LYS A 226 -27.83 -7.65 -12.64
N LYS A 227 -28.13 -7.86 -11.35
CA LYS A 227 -28.72 -6.80 -10.49
C LYS A 227 -27.71 -5.75 -10.03
N TYR A 228 -26.41 -6.04 -10.14
CA TYR A 228 -25.33 -5.17 -9.66
C TYR A 228 -24.53 -4.51 -10.79
N LEU A 229 -24.71 -4.96 -12.04
CA LEU A 229 -23.94 -4.51 -13.19
C LEU A 229 -24.89 -3.99 -14.27
N PRO A 230 -24.55 -2.93 -15.02
CA PRO A 230 -25.46 -2.32 -16.00
C PRO A 230 -25.92 -3.28 -17.10
N ASN A 231 -24.98 -4.06 -17.64
CA ASN A 231 -25.21 -5.11 -18.62
C ASN A 231 -23.94 -5.96 -18.76
N LEU A 232 -24.06 -7.12 -19.43
CA LEU A 232 -22.94 -8.04 -19.62
C LEU A 232 -21.80 -7.42 -20.48
N PRO A 233 -22.07 -6.73 -21.61
CA PRO A 233 -21.02 -6.07 -22.39
C PRO A 233 -20.21 -5.05 -21.58
N PHE A 234 -20.85 -4.28 -20.69
CA PHE A 234 -20.19 -3.27 -19.86
C PHE A 234 -19.00 -3.85 -19.10
N ILE A 235 -19.18 -4.99 -18.42
CA ILE A 235 -18.14 -5.59 -17.60
C ILE A 235 -17.16 -6.40 -18.44
N ARG A 236 -17.65 -7.13 -19.46
CA ARG A 236 -16.81 -8.04 -20.23
C ARG A 236 -15.84 -7.32 -21.13
N GLN A 237 -16.30 -6.30 -21.85
CA GLN A 237 -15.42 -5.52 -22.71
C GLN A 237 -14.30 -4.87 -21.89
N ARG A 238 -14.63 -4.30 -20.73
CA ARG A 238 -13.65 -3.68 -19.83
C ARG A 238 -12.60 -4.68 -19.33
N ILE A 239 -13.03 -5.89 -18.92
CA ILE A 239 -12.10 -6.94 -18.45
C ILE A 239 -11.18 -7.39 -19.58
N ILE A 240 -11.71 -7.62 -20.79
CA ILE A 240 -10.91 -8.05 -21.95
C ILE A 240 -9.85 -6.99 -22.29
N GLU A 241 -10.26 -5.73 -22.38
CA GLU A 241 -9.36 -4.63 -22.71
C GLU A 241 -8.28 -4.39 -21.63
N ILE A 242 -8.65 -4.40 -20.35
CA ILE A 242 -7.66 -4.25 -19.26
C ILE A 242 -6.72 -5.44 -19.21
N THR A 243 -7.18 -6.66 -19.51
CA THR A 243 -6.33 -7.85 -19.48
C THR A 243 -5.12 -7.70 -20.42
N ILE A 244 -5.31 -7.07 -21.59
CA ILE A 244 -4.22 -6.78 -22.53
C ILE A 244 -3.17 -5.89 -21.86
N THR A 245 -3.58 -4.75 -21.30
CA THR A 245 -2.67 -3.81 -20.64
C THR A 245 -2.03 -4.41 -19.39
N ARG A 246 -2.78 -5.18 -18.60
CA ARG A 246 -2.31 -5.91 -17.41
C ARG A 246 -1.19 -6.89 -17.76
N ASN A 247 -1.30 -7.58 -18.89
CA ASN A 247 -0.26 -8.51 -19.32
C ASN A 247 1.04 -7.78 -19.69
N PHE A 248 0.96 -6.62 -20.36
CA PHE A 248 2.14 -5.78 -20.61
C PHE A 248 2.83 -5.37 -19.31
N VAL A 249 2.07 -4.82 -18.36
CA VAL A 249 2.61 -4.39 -17.05
C VAL A 249 3.24 -5.58 -16.30
N ALA A 250 2.58 -6.74 -16.27
CA ALA A 250 3.08 -7.93 -15.58
C ALA A 250 4.37 -8.52 -16.20
N HIS A 251 4.66 -8.22 -17.47
CA HIS A 251 5.87 -8.63 -18.17
C HIS A 251 6.92 -7.52 -18.28
N ASN A 252 6.87 -6.52 -17.39
CA ASN A 252 7.77 -5.36 -17.36
C ASN A 252 7.76 -4.53 -18.65
N GLY A 253 6.68 -4.60 -19.41
CA GLY A 253 6.43 -3.74 -20.56
C GLY A 253 5.98 -2.35 -20.13
N THR A 254 6.12 -1.38 -21.04
CA THR A 254 5.64 -0.01 -20.86
C THR A 254 4.31 0.18 -21.57
N ILE A 255 3.41 0.96 -20.97
CA ILE A 255 2.09 1.26 -21.54
C ILE A 255 2.01 2.74 -21.96
N SER A 256 1.14 3.04 -22.91
CA SER A 256 0.86 4.41 -23.33
C SER A 256 0.11 5.20 -22.24
N GLU A 257 0.08 6.54 -22.37
CA GLU A 257 -0.71 7.38 -21.47
C GLU A 257 -2.21 7.07 -21.61
N GLU A 258 -2.67 6.76 -22.83
CA GLU A 258 -4.04 6.34 -23.12
C GLU A 258 -4.40 5.03 -22.42
N ASP A 259 -3.49 4.05 -22.42
CA ASP A 259 -3.69 2.78 -21.70
C ASP A 259 -3.77 2.99 -20.19
N TYR A 260 -2.88 3.83 -19.64
CA TYR A 260 -2.90 4.19 -18.23
C TYR A 260 -4.23 4.86 -17.84
N ASN A 261 -4.67 5.85 -18.63
CA ASN A 261 -5.94 6.53 -18.43
C ASN A 261 -7.15 5.59 -18.58
N ARG A 262 -7.08 4.60 -19.48
CA ARG A 262 -8.11 3.57 -19.62
C ARG A 262 -8.23 2.70 -18.38
N ILE A 263 -7.11 2.26 -17.80
CA ILE A 263 -7.11 1.50 -16.54
C ILE A 263 -7.81 2.31 -15.43
N LEU A 264 -7.43 3.58 -15.27
CA LEU A 264 -8.02 4.47 -14.27
C LEU A 264 -9.54 4.65 -14.46
N LEU A 265 -9.95 4.93 -15.70
CA LEU A 265 -11.36 5.11 -16.04
C LEU A 265 -12.16 3.84 -15.75
N TYR A 266 -11.67 2.68 -16.18
CA TYR A 266 -12.39 1.43 -16.04
C TYR A 266 -12.45 0.97 -14.58
N TYR A 267 -11.39 1.19 -13.81
CA TYR A 267 -11.45 0.94 -12.37
C TYR A 267 -12.50 1.81 -11.69
N LYS A 268 -12.53 3.11 -12.00
CA LYS A 268 -13.54 4.04 -11.49
C LYS A 268 -14.96 3.60 -11.85
N ASP A 269 -15.18 3.18 -13.09
CA ASP A 269 -16.49 2.70 -13.56
C ASP A 269 -16.92 1.42 -12.84
N ILE A 270 -16.01 0.46 -12.66
CA ILE A 270 -16.29 -0.79 -11.94
C ILE A 270 -16.59 -0.49 -10.46
N LEU A 271 -15.80 0.36 -9.81
CA LEU A 271 -16.03 0.74 -8.40
C LEU A 271 -17.40 1.37 -8.15
N LYS A 272 -17.91 2.17 -9.09
CA LYS A 272 -19.26 2.73 -8.99
C LYS A 272 -20.36 1.66 -8.96
N GLN A 273 -20.11 0.49 -9.54
CA GLN A 273 -21.06 -0.63 -9.57
C GLN A 273 -20.84 -1.60 -8.40
N THR A 274 -19.59 -1.88 -8.06
CA THR A 274 -19.24 -2.86 -7.01
C THR A 274 -19.28 -2.26 -5.60
N GLY A 275 -19.38 -0.93 -5.48
CA GLY A 275 -19.44 -0.19 -4.21
C GLY A 275 -18.19 -0.35 -3.33
N PRO A 276 -18.14 0.30 -2.15
CA PRO A 276 -17.25 -0.16 -1.09
C PRO A 276 -17.73 -1.55 -0.68
N LEU A 277 -16.94 -2.57 -1.00
CA LEU A 277 -17.19 -3.94 -0.55
C LEU A 277 -17.47 -3.90 0.95
N PRO A 278 -18.58 -4.48 1.44
CA PRO A 278 -18.89 -4.43 2.86
C PRO A 278 -17.72 -5.01 3.65
N THR A 279 -17.07 -4.18 4.45
CA THR A 279 -16.14 -4.63 5.47
C THR A 279 -16.93 -5.56 6.37
N LYS A 280 -16.55 -6.83 6.45
CA LYS A 280 -17.16 -7.80 7.36
C LYS A 280 -17.33 -7.14 8.74
N SER A 281 -18.59 -7.01 9.16
CA SER A 281 -18.99 -6.71 10.53
C SER A 281 -18.61 -7.85 11.46
#